data_AF-A0AAC8YLC6-F1
#
_entry.id   AF-A0AAC8YLC6-F1
#
_cell.length_a   1.000
_cell.length_b   1.000
_cell.length_c   1.000
_cell.angle_alpha   90.00
_cell.angle_beta   90.00
_cell.angle_gamma   90.00
#
_symmetry.space_group_name_H-M   'P 1'
#
loop_
_entity.id
_entity.type
_entity.pdbx_description
1 polymer ?
#
loop_
_entity_poly.entity_id
_entity_poly.type
_entity_poly.pdbx_seq_one_letter_code
_entity_poly.pdbx_strand_id
1 'polypeptide(L)' 'MRFDAAMNDTIRARVTPTEKRALFEAARKSGLTLSEFLRMTATDAARRVAA' A
#
# COMPACT_ATOMS: atom_id res chain seq x y z
N MET A 1 -14.54 -12.21 9.39
CA MET A 1 -14.20 -11.53 8.12
C MET A 1 -14.45 -12.50 6.98
N ARG A 2 -15.39 -12.19 6.09
CA ARG A 2 -15.59 -12.92 4.84
C ARG A 2 -14.59 -12.34 3.83
N PHE A 3 -13.65 -13.15 3.36
CA PHE A 3 -12.73 -12.79 2.29
C PHE A 3 -13.47 -12.94 0.97
N ASP A 4 -14.14 -11.88 0.53
CA ASP A 4 -14.80 -11.85 -0.77
C ASP A 4 -13.75 -11.82 -1.90
N ALA A 5 -13.93 -12.76 -2.83
CA ALA A 5 -13.43 -12.76 -4.20
C ALA A 5 -11.99 -12.23 -4.39
N ALA A 6 -11.03 -13.15 -4.29
CA ALA A 6 -9.83 -13.12 -5.11
C ALA A 6 -8.96 -11.83 -5.01
N MET A 7 -8.04 -11.82 -4.04
CA MET A 7 -6.82 -10.99 -4.06
C MET A 7 -5.90 -11.41 -5.23
N ASN A 8 -6.40 -11.40 -6.46
CA ASN A 8 -5.70 -11.91 -7.65
C ASN A 8 -4.50 -11.03 -8.05
N ASP A 9 -4.44 -9.78 -7.58
CA ASP A 9 -3.32 -8.88 -7.90
C ASP A 9 -2.51 -8.55 -6.64
N THR A 10 -1.63 -9.47 -6.28
CA THR A 10 -0.60 -9.19 -5.28
C THR A 10 0.45 -8.26 -5.89
N ILE A 11 0.39 -6.98 -5.53
CA ILE A 11 1.43 -6.01 -5.90
C ILE A 11 2.69 -6.30 -5.07
N ARG A 12 3.78 -6.68 -5.75
CA ARG A 12 5.11 -6.85 -5.14
C ARG A 12 6.03 -5.75 -5.61
N ALA A 13 6.54 -4.96 -4.68
CA ALA A 13 7.55 -3.94 -4.93
C ALA A 13 8.84 -4.27 -4.17
N ARG A 14 9.98 -4.17 -4.84
CA ARG A 14 11.29 -4.21 -4.17
C ARG A 14 11.62 -2.82 -3.69
N VAL A 15 11.91 -2.72 -2.41
CA VAL A 15 12.32 -1.48 -1.74
C VAL A 15 13.55 -1.76 -0.90
N THR A 16 14.33 -0.72 -0.63
CA THR A 16 15.44 -0.81 0.31
C THR A 16 14.93 -1.05 1.74
N PRO A 17 15.78 -1.55 2.66
CA PRO A 17 15.39 -1.72 4.06
C PRO A 17 14.94 -0.42 4.74
N THR A 18 15.59 0.70 4.39
CA THR A 18 15.27 2.03 4.92
C THR A 18 13.88 2.50 4.48
N GLU A 19 13.57 2.37 3.18
CA GLU A 19 12.25 2.68 2.64
C GLU A 19 11.18 1.80 3.26
N LYS A 20 11.45 0.49 3.40
CA LYS A 20 10.51 -0.43 4.06
C LYS A 20 10.15 0.06 5.46
N ARG A 21 11.14 0.49 6.25
CA ARG A 21 10.90 1.00 7.61
C ARG A 21 10.06 2.27 7.59
N ALA A 22 10.39 3.23 6.72
CA ALA A 22 9.62 4.46 6.57
C ALA A 22 8.15 4.19 6.20
N LEU A 23 7.91 3.25 5.28
CA LEU A 23 6.56 2.84 4.88
C LEU A 23 5.78 2.22 6.04
N PHE A 24 6.42 1.36 6.84
CA PHE A 24 5.80 0.78 8.04
C PHE A 24 5.43 1.85 9.07
N GLU A 25 6.32 2.82 9.32
CA GLU A 25 6.05 3.90 10.26
C GLU A 25 4.91 4.80 9.78
N ALA A 26 4.84 5.10 8.47
CA ALA A 26 3.75 5.87 7.87
C ALA A 26 2.40 5.14 7.94
N ALA A 27 2.38 3.85 7.63
CA ALA A 27 1.18 3.02 7.75
C ALA A 27 0.67 2.99 9.21
N ARG A 28 1.59 2.78 10.16
CA ARG A 28 1.26 2.76 11.60
C ARG A 28 0.70 4.10 12.09
N LYS A 29 1.31 5.23 11.68
CA LYS A 29 0.80 6.58 12.03
C LYS A 29 -0.63 6.81 11.49
N SER A 30 -0.97 6.16 10.39
CA SER A 30 -2.28 6.25 9.76
C SER A 30 -3.30 5.23 10.31
N GLY A 31 -2.90 4.35 11.23
CA GLY A 31 -3.77 3.29 11.76
C GLY A 31 -4.11 2.19 10.74
N LEU A 32 -3.36 2.09 9.64
CA LEU A 32 -3.59 1.16 8.54
C LEU A 32 -2.56 0.03 8.53
N THR A 33 -2.92 -1.11 7.95
CA THR A 33 -1.92 -2.10 7.56
C THR A 33 -1.04 -1.57 6.41
N LEU A 34 0.17 -2.10 6.27
CA LEU A 34 1.07 -1.68 5.18
C LEU A 34 0.43 -1.88 3.81
N SER A 35 -0.29 -2.98 3.59
CA SER A 35 -0.95 -3.26 2.30
C SER A 35 -2.08 -2.28 1.99
N GLU A 36 -2.89 -1.91 2.98
CA GLU A 36 -3.94 -0.89 2.82
C GLU A 36 -3.34 0.48 2.52
N PHE A 37 -2.31 0.86 3.29
CA PHE A 37 -1.58 2.12 3.08
C PHE A 37 -0.99 2.20 1.66
N LEU A 38 -0.32 1.14 1.20
CA LEU A 38 0.27 1.09 -0.14
C LEU A 38 -0.80 1.13 -1.24
N ARG A 39 -1.93 0.44 -1.05
CA ARG A 39 -3.03 0.46 -2.04
C ARG A 39 -3.65 1.84 -2.15
N MET A 40 -3.89 2.50 -1.02
CA MET A 40 -4.47 3.85 -0.98
C MET A 40 -3.54 4.86 -1.66
N THR A 41 -2.26 4.86 -1.28
CA THR A 41 -1.26 5.78 -1.84
C THR A 41 -1.00 5.54 -3.32
N ALA A 42 -0.90 4.27 -3.76
CA ALA A 42 -0.76 3.94 -5.17
C ALA A 42 -1.99 4.38 -5.99
N THR A 43 -3.20 4.23 -5.44
CA THR A 43 -4.45 4.67 -6.10
C THR A 43 -4.48 6.19 -6.26
N ASP A 44 -4.12 6.92 -5.20
CA ASP A 44 -4.08 8.38 -5.23
C ASP A 44 -3.01 8.89 -6.20
N ALA A 45 -1.82 8.29 -6.19
CA ALA A 45 -0.76 8.61 -7.15
C ALA A 45 -1.20 8.35 -8.60
N ALA A 46 -1.83 7.20 -8.87
CA ALA A 46 -2.33 6.88 -10.21
C ALA A 46 -3.36 7.90 -10.71
N ARG A 47 -4.27 8.35 -9.84
CA ARG A 47 -5.25 9.41 -10.19
C ARG A 47 -4.59 10.73 -10.54
N ARG A 48 -3.54 11.12 -9.81
CA ARG A 48 -2.79 12.36 -10.08
C ARG A 48 -1.99 12.29 -11.39
N VAL A 49 -1.48 11.12 -11.75
CA VAL A 49 -0.73 10.93 -13.01
C VAL A 49 -1.66 10.85 -14.22
N ALA A 50 -2.89 10.37 -14.04
CA ALA A 50 -3.88 10.26 -15.11
C ALA A 50 -4.62 11.58 -15.42
N ALA A 51 -4.45 12.62 -14.58
CA ALA A 51 -5.00 13.96 -14.76
C ALA A 51 -4.06 14.87 -15.55
#